data_AF-A0A8S2XLX1-F1
#
_entry.id   AF-A0A8S2XLX1-F1
#
_cell.length_a   1.000
_cell.length_b   1.000
_cell.length_c   1.000
_cell.angle_alpha   90.00
_cell.angle_beta   90.00
_cell.angle_gamma   90.00
#
_symmetry.space_group_name_H-M   'P 1'
#
loop_
_entity.id
_entity.type
_entity.pdbx_description
1 polymer ?
#
loop_
_entity_poly.entity_id
_entity_poly.type
_entity_poly.pdbx_seq_one_letter_code
_entity_poly.pdbx_strand_id
1 'polypeptide(L)' 'LLRDYEKWSINSVCRWVKSLQDINKDYSDNFREQGVNGHLLLTLIDDAVLQDLGVSRVLHRKLFLKAIDELKGAP' A
#
# COMPACT_ATOMS: atom_id res chain seq x y z
N LEU A 1 -10.52 -18.61 0.99
CA LEU A 1 -9.04 -18.68 0.95
C LEU A 1 -8.53 -17.27 1.19
N LEU A 2 -7.95 -16.99 2.36
CA LEU A 2 -7.27 -15.71 2.60
C LEU A 2 -6.24 -15.54 1.48
N ARG A 3 -6.33 -14.45 0.70
CA ARG A 3 -5.42 -14.21 -0.43
C ARG A 3 -4.01 -14.11 0.13
N ASP A 4 -3.00 -14.69 -0.53
CA ASP A 4 -1.62 -14.76 -0.01
C ASP A 4 -1.05 -13.39 0.41
N TYR A 5 -1.58 -12.31 -0.15
CA TYR A 5 -1.26 -10.93 0.16
C TYR A 5 -1.59 -10.51 1.61
N GLU A 6 -2.63 -11.07 2.24
CA GLU A 6 -2.94 -10.77 3.65
C GLU A 6 -1.82 -11.23 4.61
N LYS A 7 -1.05 -12.25 4.20
CA LYS A 7 0.08 -12.79 4.97
C LYS A 7 1.40 -12.07 4.66
N TRP A 8 1.40 -11.02 3.85
CA TRP A 8 2.60 -10.28 3.55
C TRP A 8 3.24 -9.68 4.80
N SER A 9 4.53 -9.95 4.96
CA SER A 9 5.38 -9.24 5.91
C SER A 9 5.48 -7.75 5.55
N ILE A 10 5.92 -6.92 6.50
CA ILE A 10 6.26 -5.51 6.24
C ILE A 10 7.25 -5.38 5.08
N ASN A 11 8.24 -6.28 4.99
CA ASN A 11 9.23 -6.28 3.90
C ASN A 11 8.61 -6.63 2.53
N SER A 12 7.58 -7.46 2.50
CA SER A 12 6.83 -7.76 1.28
C SER A 12 6.02 -6.55 0.82
N VAL A 13 5.36 -5.85 1.77
CA VAL A 13 4.65 -4.59 1.50
C VAL A 13 5.62 -3.53 0.98
N CYS A 14 6.77 -3.35 1.61
CA CYS A 14 7.79 -2.39 1.15
C CYS A 14 8.27 -2.68 -0.28
N ARG A 15 8.47 -3.96 -0.63
CA ARG A 15 8.83 -4.37 -1.99
C ARG A 15 7.71 -4.06 -2.97
N TRP A 16 6.46 -4.31 -2.59
CA TRP A 16 5.30 -3.96 -3.41
C TRP A 16 5.19 -2.44 -3.64
N VAL A 17 5.35 -1.62 -2.59
CA VAL A 17 5.36 -0.15 -2.69
C VAL A 17 6.40 0.33 -3.72
N LYS A 18 7.63 -0.20 -3.66
CA LYS A 18 8.71 0.13 -4.61
C LYS A 18 8.44 -0.37 -6.03
N SER A 19 7.55 -1.35 -6.21
CA SER A 19 7.22 -1.92 -7.52
C SER A 19 6.17 -1.13 -8.31
N LEU A 20 5.50 -0.14 -7.69
CA LEU A 20 4.48 0.69 -8.32
C LEU A 20 5.12 1.67 -9.32
N GLN A 21 5.26 1.24 -10.58
CA GLN A 21 5.97 1.98 -11.63
C GLN A 21 5.39 3.37 -11.93
N ASP A 22 4.08 3.54 -11.78
CA ASP A 22 3.39 4.83 -11.98
C ASP A 22 3.64 5.84 -10.85
N ILE A 23 4.33 5.43 -9.78
CA ILE A 23 4.65 6.27 -8.62
C ILE A 23 6.16 6.50 -8.57
N ASN A 24 6.60 7.67 -9.05
CA ASN A 24 8.01 8.04 -9.13
C ASN A 24 8.66 8.48 -7.80
N LYS A 25 8.11 8.06 -6.66
CA LYS A 25 8.61 8.38 -5.31
C LYS A 25 8.51 7.14 -4.45
N ASP A 26 9.60 6.81 -3.77
CA ASP A 26 9.61 5.74 -2.78
C ASP A 26 8.92 6.19 -1.48
N TYR A 27 7.89 5.46 -1.07
CA TYR A 27 7.17 5.63 0.20
C TYR A 27 7.39 4.47 1.17
N SER A 28 8.22 3.49 0.81
CA SER A 28 8.36 2.24 1.55
C SER A 28 8.90 2.43 2.97
N ASP A 29 9.72 3.45 3.22
CA ASP A 29 10.25 3.73 4.56
C ASP A 29 9.14 4.15 5.52
N ASN A 30 8.22 5.03 5.11
CA ASN A 30 7.08 5.41 5.95
C ASN A 30 6.15 4.21 6.22
N PHE A 31 5.92 3.34 5.23
CA PHE A 31 5.15 2.11 5.43
C PHE A 31 5.85 1.16 6.41
N ARG A 32 7.19 1.08 6.36
CA ARG A 32 7.99 0.27 7.28
C ARG A 32 7.93 0.81 8.71
N GLU A 33 8.14 2.11 8.88
CA GLU A 33 8.14 2.78 10.19
C GLU A 33 6.79 2.64 10.89
N GLN A 34 5.69 2.71 10.13
CA GLN A 34 4.32 2.50 10.64
C GLN A 34 3.91 1.02 10.73
N GLY A 35 4.81 0.08 10.42
CA GLY A 35 4.57 -1.35 10.60
C GLY A 35 3.51 -1.94 9.66
N VAL A 36 3.28 -1.34 8.49
CA VAL A 36 2.22 -1.76 7.56
C VAL A 36 2.55 -3.14 6.98
N ASN A 37 1.80 -4.15 7.40
CA ASN A 37 1.84 -5.50 6.85
C ASN A 37 0.68 -5.73 5.86
N GLY A 38 0.61 -6.91 5.26
CA GLY A 38 -0.42 -7.24 4.27
C GLY A 38 -1.85 -7.12 4.78
N HIS A 39 -2.09 -7.53 6.02
CA HIS A 39 -3.40 -7.38 6.65
C HIS A 39 -3.80 -5.91 6.76
N LEU A 40 -2.95 -5.06 7.34
CA LEU A 40 -3.24 -3.62 7.50
C LEU A 40 -3.37 -2.90 6.16
N LEU A 41 -2.53 -3.26 5.18
CA LEU A 41 -2.59 -2.74 3.81
C LEU A 41 -3.98 -2.94 3.20
N LEU A 42 -4.58 -4.11 3.42
CA LEU A 42 -5.85 -4.48 2.81
C LEU A 42 -7.07 -4.05 3.66
N THR A 43 -6.93 -3.87 4.97
CA THR A 43 -8.08 -3.54 5.84
C THR A 43 -8.19 -2.07 6.23
N LEU A 44 -7.07 -1.35 6.36
CA LEU A 44 -7.05 0.00 6.96
C LEU A 44 -6.66 1.11 5.99
N ILE A 45 -5.97 0.81 4.88
CA ILE A 45 -5.49 1.87 4.00
C ILE A 45 -6.66 2.51 3.22
N ASP A 46 -6.80 3.82 3.38
CA ASP A 46 -7.68 4.71 2.64
C ASP A 46 -6.95 6.03 2.26
N ASP A 47 -7.67 7.02 1.71
CA ASP A 47 -7.06 8.30 1.30
C ASP A 47 -6.41 9.06 2.48
N ALA A 48 -7.06 9.07 3.64
CA ALA A 48 -6.57 9.78 4.82
C ALA A 48 -5.32 9.09 5.38
N VAL A 49 -5.36 7.76 5.51
CA VAL A 49 -4.20 6.98 5.99
C VAL A 49 -3.02 7.09 5.03
N LEU A 50 -3.25 7.11 3.71
CA LEU A 50 -2.18 7.35 2.75
C LEU A 50 -1.56 8.75 2.91
N GLN A 51 -2.37 9.76 3.21
CA GLN A 51 -1.87 11.09 3.50
C GLN A 51 -1.01 11.10 4.77
N ASP A 52 -1.43 10.41 5.82
CA ASP A 52 -0.67 10.26 7.07
C ASP A 52 0.62 9.44 6.89
N LEU A 53 0.62 8.48 5.97
CA LEU A 53 1.82 7.75 5.51
C LEU A 53 2.73 8.61 4.61
N GLY A 54 2.43 9.89 4.42
CA GLY A 54 3.26 10.83 3.66
C GLY A 54 3.00 10.84 2.15
N VAL A 55 1.98 10.13 1.66
CA VAL A 55 1.54 10.17 0.25
C VAL A 55 0.68 11.42 0.02
N SER A 56 1.32 12.59 0.08
CA SER A 56 0.63 13.90 0.05
C SER A 56 0.02 14.25 -1.31
N ARG A 57 0.54 13.68 -2.41
CA ARG A 57 0.03 13.93 -3.76
C ARG A 57 -1.25 13.14 -4.02
N VAL A 58 -2.35 13.86 -4.30
CA VAL A 58 -3.67 13.27 -4.59
C VAL A 58 -3.61 12.21 -5.68
N LEU A 59 -2.88 12.46 -6.77
CA LEU A 59 -2.73 11.48 -7.85
C LEU A 59 -2.04 10.19 -7.38
N HIS A 60 -1.00 10.29 -6.53
CA HIS A 60 -0.31 9.12 -6.01
C HIS A 60 -1.24 8.31 -5.09
N ARG A 61 -2.08 8.96 -4.27
CA ARG A 61 -3.06 8.26 -3.44
C ARG A 61 -4.08 7.50 -4.28
N LYS A 62 -4.60 8.10 -5.34
CA LYS A 62 -5.51 7.40 -6.27
C LYS A 62 -4.87 6.18 -6.93
N LEU A 63 -3.60 6.28 -7.32
CA LEU A 63 -2.84 5.14 -7.88
C LEU A 63 -2.63 4.03 -6.84
N PHE A 64 -2.29 4.40 -5.59
CA PHE A 64 -2.19 3.44 -4.49
C PHE A 64 -3.49 2.71 -4.24
N LEU A 65 -4.60 3.43 -4.09
CA LEU A 65 -5.92 2.83 -3.83
C LEU A 65 -6.33 1.88 -4.95
N LYS A 66 -6.11 2.27 -6.22
CA LYS A 66 -6.34 1.39 -7.37
C LYS A 66 -5.51 0.10 -7.28
N ALA A 67 -4.21 0.20 -6.98
CA ALA A 67 -3.34 -0.96 -6.86
C ALA A 67 -3.71 -1.86 -5.65
N ILE A 68 -4.23 -1.29 -4.57
CA ILE A 68 -4.75 -2.03 -3.41
C ILE A 68 -6.03 -2.78 -3.79
N ASP A 69 -6.93 -2.16 -4.55
CA ASP A 69 -8.15 -2.81 -5.03
C ASP A 69 -7.84 -4.00 -5.96
N GLU A 70 -6.81 -3.87 -6.81
CA GLU A 70 -6.28 -4.96 -7.63
C GLU A 70 -5.73 -6.12 -6.77
N LEU A 71 -5.01 -5.84 -5.67
CA LEU A 71 -4.55 -6.87 -4.72
C LEU A 71 -5.69 -7.56 -3.99
N LYS A 72 -6.70 -6.79 -3.55
CA LYS A 72 -7.95 -7.32 -2.97
C LYS A 72 -8.74 -8.14 -3.97
N GLY A 73 -8.36 -8.08 -5.25
CA GLY A 73 -9.14 -8.43 -6.42
C GLY A 73 -10.61 -8.18 -6.16
N ALA A 74 -10.91 -6.88 -5.99
CA ALA A 74 -12.19 -6.32 -6.40
C ALA A 74 -12.69 -7.06 -7.66
N PRO A 75 -14.00 -7.38 -7.74
CA PRO A 75 -14.54 -8.39 -8.64
C PRO A 75 -13.92 -8.40 -10.05
#